data_AF-A0A962WCS4-F1
#
_entry.id   AF-A0A962WCS4-F1
#
_cell.length_a   1.000
_cell.length_b   1.000
_cell.length_c   1.000
_cell.angle_alpha   90.00
_cell.angle_beta   90.00
_cell.angle_gamma   90.00
#
_symmetry.space_group_name_H-M   'P 1'
#
loop_
_entity.id
_entity.type
_entity.pdbx_description
1 polymer ?
#
loop_
_entity_poly.entity_id
_entity_poly.type
_entity_poly.pdbx_seq_one_letter_code
_entity_poly.pdbx_strand_id
1 'polypeptide(L)'
;MYFDNFTIGAIVIFLVVLLVFFGLHKSQQNETREQLEALERRLHDLHAGPSLHSRAAREMCAAIHHLHPGAIAGEHFQIVDDGHGPYISAWYLDAPQPSPRELADIVEGHRDEWSDHGYREARLAEYPSVGDQLDALYKARHGDDSDLRAIDAQITGIKARHPNIDRC
;
A
#
# COMPACT_ATOMS: atom_id res chain seq x y z
N MET A 1 62.03 11.19 -20.82
CA MET A 1 61.63 12.29 -19.91
C MET A 1 61.61 11.69 -18.51
N TYR A 2 62.63 11.95 -17.69
CA TYR A 2 62.70 11.42 -16.32
C TYR A 2 61.85 12.32 -15.43
N PHE A 3 60.90 11.74 -14.70
CA PHE A 3 60.18 12.45 -13.65
C PHE A 3 61.16 12.74 -12.50
N ASP A 4 61.22 13.98 -12.05
CA ASP A 4 62.00 14.33 -10.87
C ASP A 4 61.34 13.73 -9.61
N ASN A 5 62.14 13.55 -8.55
CA ASN A 5 61.67 12.97 -7.29
C ASN A 5 60.51 13.78 -6.67
N PHE A 6 60.42 15.07 -7.00
CA PHE A 6 59.34 15.96 -6.57
C PHE A 6 58.00 15.60 -7.24
N THR A 7 58.00 15.41 -8.56
CA THR A 7 56.80 15.02 -9.32
C THR A 7 56.32 13.63 -8.91
N ILE A 8 57.25 12.69 -8.67
CA ILE A 8 56.90 11.36 -8.15
C ILE A 8 56.26 11.47 -6.75
N GLY A 9 56.82 12.30 -5.86
CA GLY A 9 56.27 12.55 -4.53
C GLY A 9 54.86 13.14 -4.56
N ALA A 10 54.62 14.13 -5.42
CA ALA A 10 53.31 14.75 -5.58
C ALA A 10 52.24 13.77 -6.10
N ILE A 11 52.60 12.90 -7.05
CA ILE A 11 51.69 11.87 -7.58
C ILE A 11 51.33 10.86 -6.49
N VAL A 12 52.29 10.42 -5.67
CA VAL A 12 52.02 9.46 -4.59
C VAL A 12 51.08 10.06 -3.55
N ILE A 13 51.28 11.31 -3.14
CA ILE A 13 50.39 12.00 -2.20
C ILE A 13 48.98 12.12 -2.77
N PHE A 14 48.87 12.52 -4.05
CA PHE A 14 47.58 12.65 -4.72
C PHE A 14 46.82 11.30 -4.79
N LEU A 15 47.52 10.20 -5.09
CA LEU A 15 46.95 8.86 -5.09
C LEU A 15 46.47 8.42 -3.70
N VAL A 16 47.22 8.74 -2.64
CA VAL A 16 46.80 8.44 -1.26
C VAL A 16 45.55 9.23 -0.88
N VAL A 17 45.49 10.52 -1.23
CA VAL A 17 44.30 11.35 -0.99
C VAL A 17 43.09 10.82 -1.76
N LEU A 18 43.26 10.39 -3.01
CA LEU A 18 42.19 9.77 -3.79
C LEU A 18 41.68 8.48 -3.17
N LEU A 19 42.58 7.61 -2.69
CA LEU A 19 42.19 6.36 -2.04
C LEU A 19 41.42 6.61 -0.74
N VAL A 20 41.86 7.57 0.07
CA VAL A 20 41.14 7.98 1.29
C VAL A 20 39.77 8.56 0.93
N PHE A 21 39.70 9.46 -0.05
CA PHE A 21 38.43 10.04 -0.50
C PHE A 21 37.46 8.98 -1.02
N PHE A 22 37.95 8.03 -1.82
CA PHE A 22 37.13 6.94 -2.35
C PHE A 22 36.67 5.99 -1.24
N GLY A 23 37.52 5.71 -0.25
CA GLY A 23 37.18 4.92 0.93
C GLY A 23 36.10 5.58 1.78
N LEU A 24 36.22 6.88 2.06
CA LEU A 24 35.22 7.66 2.80
C LEU A 24 33.90 7.72 2.04
N HIS A 25 33.94 7.94 0.72
CA HIS A 25 32.73 7.99 -0.10
C HIS A 25 32.02 6.63 -0.12
N LYS A 26 32.77 5.53 -0.25
CA LYS A 26 32.21 4.17 -0.19
C LYS A 26 31.61 3.84 1.18
N SER A 27 32.26 4.25 2.27
CA SER A 27 31.73 4.09 3.64
C SER A 27 30.39 4.80 3.82
N GLN A 28 30.33 6.07 3.39
CA GLN A 28 29.10 6.86 3.42
C GLN A 28 27.98 6.22 2.58
N GLN A 29 28.29 5.69 1.41
CA GLN A 29 27.29 4.99 0.59
C GLN A 29 26.78 3.71 1.24
N ASN A 30 27.64 2.94 1.90
CA ASN A 30 27.22 1.72 2.59
C ASN A 30 26.26 2.03 3.75
N GLU A 31 26.57 3.04 4.57
CA GLU A 31 25.69 3.47 5.67
C GLU A 31 24.32 3.92 5.15
N THR A 32 24.27 4.69 4.05
CA THR A 32 22.99 5.10 3.45
C THR A 32 22.18 3.92 2.91
N ARG A 33 22.82 2.88 2.37
CA ARG A 33 22.13 1.65 1.92
C ARG A 33 21.55 0.88 3.10
N GLU A 34 22.32 0.71 4.17
CA GLU A 34 21.84 0.07 5.38
C GLU A 34 20.65 0.82 5.99
N GLN A 35 20.70 2.15 6.01
CA GLN A 35 19.58 2.99 6.45
C GLN A 35 18.35 2.85 5.54
N LEU A 36 18.53 2.79 4.22
CA LEU A 36 17.44 2.61 3.26
C LEU A 36 16.79 1.23 3.42
N GLU A 37 17.58 0.16 3.54
CA GLU A 37 17.08 -1.19 3.77
C GLU A 37 16.43 -1.37 5.15
N ALA A 38 16.92 -0.66 6.17
CA ALA A 38 16.29 -0.63 7.49
C ALA A 38 14.96 0.13 7.47
N LEU A 39 14.88 1.23 6.69
CA LEU A 39 13.64 1.98 6.49
C LEU A 39 12.63 1.17 5.67
N GLU A 40 13.09 0.51 4.60
CA GLU A 40 12.25 -0.36 3.79
C GLU A 40 11.71 -1.52 4.61
N ARG A 41 12.52 -2.16 5.45
CA ARG A 41 12.05 -3.17 6.42
C ARG A 41 11.02 -2.61 7.39
N ARG A 42 11.26 -1.45 7.98
CA ARG A 42 10.29 -0.79 8.88
C ARG A 42 8.99 -0.42 8.17
N LEU A 43 9.07 0.09 6.94
CA LEU A 43 7.91 0.40 6.11
C LEU A 43 7.18 -0.89 5.70
N HIS A 44 7.91 -1.97 5.43
CA HIS A 44 7.31 -3.26 5.15
C HIS A 44 6.62 -3.83 6.39
N ASP A 45 7.18 -3.69 7.59
CA ASP A 45 6.53 -4.11 8.85
C ASP A 45 5.32 -3.22 9.22
N LEU A 46 5.35 -1.94 8.85
CA LEU A 46 4.25 -1.00 9.07
C LEU A 46 3.11 -1.16 8.05
N HIS A 47 3.44 -1.38 6.77
CA HIS A 47 2.45 -1.60 5.70
C HIS A 47 1.97 -3.06 5.65
N ALA A 48 2.81 -4.02 6.00
CA ALA A 48 2.41 -5.38 6.32
C ALA A 48 2.15 -5.47 7.82
N GLY A 49 1.29 -4.59 8.33
CA GLY A 49 0.74 -4.70 9.67
C GLY A 49 0.42 -6.19 9.93
N PRO A 50 0.97 -6.82 10.99
CA PRO A 50 0.94 -8.28 11.21
C PRO A 50 -0.46 -8.94 11.28
N SER A 51 -1.51 -8.18 11.05
CA SER A 51 -2.85 -8.44 11.56
C SER A 51 -3.91 -8.70 10.50
N LEU A 52 -3.61 -8.64 9.19
CA LEU A 52 -4.61 -8.78 8.13
C LEU A 52 -4.38 -9.97 7.19
N HIS A 53 -3.41 -10.83 7.52
CA HIS A 53 -3.21 -12.10 6.80
C HIS A 53 -4.28 -13.14 7.11
N SER A 54 -4.92 -13.10 8.29
CA SER A 54 -5.99 -14.04 8.59
C SER A 54 -7.28 -13.66 7.87
N ARG A 55 -7.97 -14.67 7.34
CA ARG A 55 -9.29 -14.49 6.70
C ARG A 55 -10.26 -13.79 7.66
N ALA A 56 -10.24 -14.19 8.92
CA ALA A 56 -11.08 -13.61 9.97
C ALA A 56 -10.83 -12.11 10.15
N ALA A 57 -9.56 -11.66 10.10
CA ALA A 57 -9.24 -10.23 10.22
C ALA A 57 -9.76 -9.42 9.03
N ARG A 58 -9.68 -9.97 7.81
CA ARG A 58 -10.26 -9.35 6.61
C ARG A 58 -11.79 -9.28 6.69
N GLU A 59 -12.44 -10.34 7.15
CA GLU A 59 -13.89 -10.37 7.37
C GLU A 59 -14.33 -9.36 8.44
N MET A 60 -13.60 -9.26 9.55
CA MET A 60 -13.85 -8.24 10.58
C MET A 60 -13.68 -6.83 10.01
N CYS A 61 -12.65 -6.61 9.22
CA CYS A 61 -12.41 -5.31 8.59
C CYS A 61 -13.51 -4.95 7.57
N ALA A 62 -13.96 -5.92 6.78
CA ALA A 62 -15.11 -5.77 5.88
C ALA A 62 -16.39 -5.40 6.66
N ALA A 63 -16.63 -6.03 7.82
CA ALA A 63 -17.75 -5.67 8.69
C ALA A 63 -17.66 -4.23 9.20
N ILE A 64 -16.46 -3.76 9.56
CA ILE A 64 -16.25 -2.35 9.96
C ILE A 64 -16.52 -1.41 8.78
N HIS A 65 -16.07 -1.73 7.57
CA HIS A 65 -16.36 -0.92 6.38
C HIS A 65 -17.85 -0.96 5.98
N HIS A 66 -18.56 -2.04 6.28
CA HIS A 66 -20.01 -2.10 6.09
C HIS A 66 -20.74 -1.09 6.99
N LEU A 67 -20.32 -0.97 8.26
CA LEU A 67 -20.87 0.00 9.21
C LEU A 67 -20.38 1.43 8.93
N HIS A 68 -19.12 1.57 8.52
CA HIS A 68 -18.45 2.84 8.30
C HIS A 68 -17.71 2.84 6.94
N PRO A 69 -18.41 3.10 5.83
CA PRO A 69 -17.81 3.02 4.48
C PRO A 69 -16.64 3.98 4.23
N GLY A 70 -16.52 5.04 5.02
CA GLY A 70 -15.42 6.01 4.97
C GLY A 70 -14.26 5.73 5.94
N ALA A 71 -14.38 4.68 6.77
CA ALA A 71 -13.29 4.31 7.68
C ALA A 71 -12.10 3.74 6.89
N ILE A 72 -10.91 3.89 7.46
CA ILE A 72 -9.65 3.45 6.84
C ILE A 72 -8.87 2.68 7.90
N ALA A 73 -8.56 1.41 7.63
CA ALA A 73 -7.73 0.61 8.53
C ALA A 73 -6.32 1.22 8.66
N GLY A 74 -5.77 1.21 9.88
CA GLY A 74 -4.49 1.84 10.22
C GLY A 74 -4.57 3.33 10.55
N GLU A 75 -5.55 4.06 10.02
CA GLU A 75 -5.78 5.49 10.30
C GLU A 75 -6.92 5.69 11.31
N HIS A 76 -8.07 5.10 11.03
CA HIS A 76 -9.30 5.29 11.81
C HIS A 76 -9.53 4.17 12.83
N PHE A 77 -8.99 2.99 12.59
CA PHE A 77 -9.05 1.85 13.52
C PHE A 77 -7.89 0.89 13.24
N GLN A 78 -7.53 0.07 14.22
CA GLN A 78 -6.52 -0.96 14.08
C GLN A 78 -7.09 -2.32 14.47
N ILE A 79 -6.85 -3.32 13.62
CA ILE A 79 -7.15 -4.73 13.92
C ILE A 79 -5.82 -5.41 14.23
N VAL A 80 -5.82 -6.27 15.25
CA VAL A 80 -4.70 -7.16 15.60
C VAL A 80 -5.23 -8.58 15.70
N ASP A 81 -4.45 -9.55 15.22
CA ASP A 81 -4.71 -10.97 15.41
C ASP A 81 -3.53 -11.56 16.21
N ASP A 82 -3.80 -11.95 17.46
CA ASP A 82 -2.80 -12.50 18.38
C ASP A 82 -2.78 -14.03 18.41
N GLY A 83 -3.50 -14.68 17.49
CA GLY A 83 -3.67 -16.13 17.44
C GLY A 83 -4.88 -16.66 18.21
N HIS A 84 -5.60 -15.81 18.96
CA HIS A 84 -6.91 -16.13 19.55
C HIS A 84 -8.08 -15.58 18.72
N GLY A 85 -7.78 -14.94 17.59
CA GLY A 85 -8.74 -14.33 16.69
C GLY A 85 -8.51 -12.82 16.59
N PRO A 86 -8.98 -12.20 15.49
CA PRO A 86 -8.84 -10.77 15.29
C PRO A 86 -9.67 -9.99 16.31
N TYR A 87 -9.14 -8.86 16.76
CA TYR A 87 -9.85 -7.88 17.57
C TYR A 87 -9.42 -6.46 17.18
N ILE A 88 -10.28 -5.49 17.50
CA ILE A 88 -9.97 -4.07 17.32
C ILE A 88 -9.08 -3.61 18.47
N SER A 89 -7.80 -3.34 18.20
CA SER A 89 -6.83 -2.87 19.19
C SER A 89 -6.92 -1.35 19.43
N ALA A 90 -7.35 -0.59 18.43
CA ALA A 90 -7.52 0.86 18.54
C ALA A 90 -8.72 1.36 17.70
N TRP A 91 -9.38 2.40 18.19
CA TRP A 91 -10.55 3.02 17.58
C TRP A 91 -10.43 4.54 17.65
N TYR A 92 -10.41 5.20 16.49
CA TYR A 92 -10.16 6.64 16.35
C TYR A 92 -11.31 7.39 15.67
N LEU A 93 -12.41 6.70 15.35
CA LEU A 93 -13.61 7.33 14.78
C LEU A 93 -14.43 8.04 15.84
N ASP A 94 -15.05 9.16 15.46
CA ASP A 94 -16.10 9.84 16.25
C ASP A 94 -17.45 9.10 16.10
N ALA A 95 -17.43 7.81 16.41
CA ALA A 95 -18.55 6.89 16.35
C ALA A 95 -18.36 5.80 17.42
N PRO A 96 -19.43 5.18 17.93
CA PRO A 96 -19.30 4.07 18.86
C PRO A 96 -18.57 2.90 18.20
N GLN A 97 -17.60 2.32 18.92
CA GLN A 97 -16.93 1.11 18.47
C GLN A 97 -17.94 -0.05 18.42
N PRO A 98 -18.05 -0.76 17.29
CA PRO A 98 -18.97 -1.88 17.17
C PRO A 98 -18.58 -3.03 18.08
N SER A 99 -19.56 -3.74 18.61
CA SER A 99 -19.30 -4.86 19.51
C SER A 99 -18.79 -6.09 18.73
N PRO A 100 -18.01 -6.99 19.36
CA PRO A 100 -17.58 -8.23 18.69
C PRO A 100 -18.75 -9.07 18.15
N ARG A 101 -19.89 -9.05 18.84
CA ARG A 101 -21.10 -9.77 18.43
C ARG A 101 -21.73 -9.15 17.18
N GLU A 102 -21.85 -7.83 17.16
CA GLU A 102 -22.40 -7.09 16.02
C GLU A 102 -21.56 -7.34 14.75
N LEU A 103 -20.23 -7.32 14.88
CA LEU A 103 -19.32 -7.64 13.79
C LEU A 103 -19.49 -9.09 13.33
N ALA A 104 -19.61 -10.05 14.26
CA ALA A 104 -19.84 -11.46 13.93
C ALA A 104 -21.17 -11.69 13.19
N ASP A 105 -22.25 -11.03 13.62
CA ASP A 105 -23.56 -11.13 12.97
C ASP A 105 -23.51 -10.59 11.52
N ILE A 106 -22.77 -9.50 11.29
CA ILE A 106 -22.55 -8.93 9.95
C ILE A 106 -21.72 -9.89 9.07
N VAL A 107 -20.62 -10.43 9.59
CA VAL A 107 -19.78 -11.40 8.87
C VAL A 107 -20.58 -12.64 8.49
N GLU A 108 -21.41 -13.16 9.40
CA GLU A 108 -22.28 -14.30 9.12
C GLU A 108 -23.25 -14.00 7.97
N GLY A 109 -23.87 -12.82 7.98
CA GLY A 109 -24.82 -12.38 6.97
C GLY A 109 -24.23 -12.23 5.57
N HIS A 110 -22.92 -12.04 5.45
CA HIS A 110 -22.23 -11.78 4.17
C HIS A 110 -21.15 -12.81 3.85
N ARG A 111 -21.13 -13.96 4.54
CA ARG A 111 -20.06 -14.97 4.43
C ARG A 111 -19.78 -15.41 2.99
N ASP A 112 -20.82 -15.57 2.18
CA ASP A 112 -20.70 -16.02 0.80
C ASP A 112 -20.25 -14.89 -0.15
N GLU A 113 -20.75 -13.68 0.08
CA GLU A 113 -20.47 -12.47 -0.71
C GLU A 113 -19.03 -11.96 -0.49
N TRP A 114 -18.55 -11.98 0.75
CA TRP A 114 -17.22 -11.52 1.15
C TRP A 114 -16.13 -12.59 1.01
N SER A 115 -16.39 -13.63 0.23
CA SER A 115 -15.32 -14.53 -0.21
C SER A 115 -14.28 -13.76 -1.05
N ASP A 116 -13.02 -14.17 -0.96
CA ASP A 116 -11.84 -13.53 -1.60
C ASP A 116 -12.03 -13.27 -3.12
N HIS A 117 -12.86 -14.09 -3.76
CA HIS A 117 -13.20 -14.00 -5.18
C HIS A 117 -14.48 -13.19 -5.46
N GLY A 118 -15.39 -13.08 -4.49
CA GLY A 118 -16.74 -12.54 -4.67
C GLY A 118 -16.75 -11.10 -5.19
N TYR A 119 -16.06 -10.18 -4.49
CA TYR A 119 -16.07 -8.77 -4.90
C TYR A 119 -15.32 -8.53 -6.22
N ARG A 120 -14.27 -9.32 -6.52
CA ARG A 120 -13.48 -9.18 -7.77
C ARG A 120 -14.30 -9.63 -8.97
N GLU A 121 -14.95 -10.77 -8.86
CA GLU A 121 -15.84 -11.31 -9.89
C GLU A 121 -17.06 -10.41 -10.10
N ALA A 122 -17.67 -9.92 -9.02
CA ALA A 122 -18.81 -9.01 -9.09
C ALA A 122 -18.45 -7.68 -9.77
N ARG A 123 -17.28 -7.11 -9.47
CA ARG A 123 -16.76 -5.92 -10.19
C ARG A 123 -16.47 -6.21 -11.65
N LEU A 124 -15.83 -7.35 -11.95
CA LEU A 124 -15.46 -7.73 -13.31
C LEU A 124 -16.70 -7.86 -14.22
N ALA A 125 -17.81 -8.39 -13.69
CA ALA A 125 -19.06 -8.54 -14.41
C ALA A 125 -19.70 -7.19 -14.81
N GLU A 126 -19.44 -6.13 -14.04
CA GLU A 126 -20.04 -4.81 -14.27
C GLU A 126 -19.11 -3.79 -14.93
N TYR A 127 -17.79 -4.03 -14.93
CA TYR A 127 -16.84 -3.05 -15.44
C TYR A 127 -17.05 -2.75 -16.94
N PRO A 128 -16.88 -1.49 -17.35
CA PRO A 128 -16.77 -1.13 -18.76
C PRO A 128 -15.67 -1.95 -19.42
N SER A 129 -15.81 -2.22 -20.72
CA SER A 129 -14.77 -2.94 -21.44
C SER A 129 -13.45 -2.16 -21.42
N VAL A 130 -12.32 -2.87 -21.47
CA VAL A 130 -10.99 -2.22 -21.55
C VAL A 130 -10.88 -1.36 -22.82
N GLY A 131 -11.57 -1.75 -23.91
CA GLY A 131 -11.62 -0.96 -25.14
C GLY A 131 -12.27 0.41 -24.93
N ASP A 132 -13.42 0.46 -24.26
CA ASP A 132 -14.14 1.71 -23.99
C ASP A 132 -13.31 2.64 -23.08
N GLN A 133 -12.64 2.06 -22.08
CA GLN A 133 -11.76 2.80 -21.18
C GLN A 133 -10.57 3.42 -21.93
N LEU A 134 -9.97 2.68 -22.86
CA LEU A 134 -8.84 3.16 -23.67
C LEU A 134 -9.26 4.21 -24.70
N ASP A 135 -10.43 4.06 -25.32
CA ASP A 135 -10.98 5.05 -26.26
C ASP A 135 -11.30 6.37 -25.55
N ALA A 136 -11.96 6.31 -24.39
CA ALA A 136 -12.22 7.48 -23.56
C ALA A 136 -10.92 8.19 -23.13
N LEU A 137 -9.89 7.42 -22.76
CA LEU A 137 -8.57 7.97 -22.45
C LEU A 137 -7.90 8.62 -23.67
N TYR A 138 -8.04 8.04 -24.87
CA TYR A 138 -7.53 8.62 -26.10
C TYR A 138 -8.21 9.96 -26.40
N LYS A 139 -9.55 10.04 -26.32
CA LYS A 139 -10.31 11.29 -26.50
C LYS A 139 -9.90 12.36 -25.49
N ALA A 140 -9.72 11.98 -24.22
CA ALA A 140 -9.28 12.89 -23.17
C ALA A 140 -7.91 13.52 -23.49
N ARG A 141 -6.96 12.75 -24.05
CA ARG A 141 -5.66 13.26 -24.50
C ARG A 141 -5.76 14.27 -25.65
N HIS A 142 -6.89 14.29 -26.36
CA HIS A 142 -7.18 15.22 -27.46
C HIS A 142 -8.10 16.37 -27.04
N GLY A 143 -8.36 16.52 -25.74
CA GLY A 143 -9.09 17.66 -25.17
C GLY A 143 -10.57 17.43 -24.88
N ASP A 144 -11.08 16.22 -25.10
CA ASP A 144 -12.46 15.84 -24.72
C ASP A 144 -12.45 14.73 -23.67
N ASP A 145 -12.65 15.09 -22.41
CA ASP A 145 -12.63 14.19 -21.25
C ASP A 145 -14.04 13.73 -20.81
N SER A 146 -15.08 14.03 -21.60
CA SER A 146 -16.48 13.76 -21.22
C SER A 146 -16.74 12.27 -21.00
N ASP A 147 -16.32 11.42 -21.93
CA ASP A 147 -16.43 9.96 -21.85
C ASP A 147 -15.61 9.39 -20.69
N LEU A 148 -14.39 9.94 -20.45
CA LEU A 148 -13.52 9.48 -19.37
C LEU A 148 -14.18 9.74 -18.01
N ARG A 149 -14.75 10.94 -17.80
CA ARG A 149 -15.48 11.28 -16.58
C ARG A 149 -16.70 10.39 -16.36
N ALA A 150 -17.42 10.04 -17.41
CA ALA A 150 -18.56 9.13 -17.32
C ALA A 150 -18.13 7.71 -16.91
N ILE A 151 -17.06 7.19 -17.52
CA ILE A 151 -16.47 5.89 -17.17
C ILE A 151 -15.96 5.89 -15.72
N ASP A 152 -15.26 6.93 -15.29
CA ASP A 152 -14.75 7.05 -13.93
C ASP A 152 -15.87 7.08 -12.89
N ALA A 153 -16.98 7.78 -13.20
CA ALA A 153 -18.16 7.80 -12.35
C ALA A 153 -18.82 6.40 -12.27
N GLN A 154 -18.90 5.68 -13.40
CA GLN A 154 -19.41 4.32 -13.44
C GLN A 154 -18.54 3.37 -12.61
N ILE A 155 -17.22 3.39 -12.81
CA ILE A 155 -16.26 2.57 -12.05
C ILE A 155 -16.35 2.89 -10.56
N THR A 156 -16.48 4.16 -10.19
CA THR A 156 -16.70 4.59 -8.81
C THR A 156 -17.96 3.98 -8.23
N GLY A 157 -19.08 4.02 -8.97
CA GLY A 157 -20.34 3.42 -8.56
C GLY A 157 -20.25 1.90 -8.39
N ILE A 158 -19.57 1.20 -9.28
CA ILE A 158 -19.32 -0.25 -9.19
C ILE A 158 -18.49 -0.57 -7.94
N LYS A 159 -17.42 0.20 -7.69
CA LYS A 159 -16.56 0.01 -6.51
C LYS A 159 -17.28 0.31 -5.19
N ALA A 160 -18.27 1.20 -5.20
CA ALA A 160 -19.13 1.49 -4.06
C ALA A 160 -20.14 0.37 -3.79
N ARG A 161 -20.73 -0.23 -4.84
CA ARG A 161 -21.63 -1.40 -4.69
C ARG A 161 -20.89 -2.65 -4.25
N HIS A 162 -19.68 -2.85 -4.76
CA HIS A 162 -18.83 -4.01 -4.48
C HIS A 162 -17.57 -3.55 -3.76
N PRO A 163 -17.61 -3.23 -2.46
CA PRO A 163 -16.45 -2.70 -1.73
C PRO A 163 -15.27 -3.67 -1.72
N ASN A 164 -14.05 -3.13 -1.69
CA ASN A 164 -12.85 -3.96 -1.63
C ASN A 164 -12.63 -4.38 -0.17
N ILE A 165 -12.84 -5.66 0.11
CA ILE A 165 -12.56 -6.26 1.42
C ILE A 165 -11.06 -6.34 1.75
N ASP A 166 -10.19 -6.23 0.73
CA ASP A 166 -8.72 -6.21 0.84
C ASP A 166 -8.16 -4.79 1.12
N ARG A 167 -9.00 -3.79 1.45
CA ARG A 167 -8.51 -2.45 1.86
C ARG A 167 -8.13 -2.39 3.34
N CYS A 168 -7.71 -3.54 3.81
CA CYS A 168 -7.11 -3.84 5.07
C CYS A 168 -5.87 -4.65 4.62
#